data_AF-A0A948S1J5-F1
#
_entry.id   AF-A0A948S1J5-F1
#
_cell.length_a   1.000
_cell.length_b   1.000
_cell.length_c   1.000
_cell.angle_alpha   90.00
_cell.angle_beta   90.00
_cell.angle_gamma   90.00
#
_symmetry.space_group_name_H-M   'P 1'
#
loop_
_entity.id
_entity.type
_entity.pdbx_description
1 polymer ?
#
loop_
_entity_poly.entity_id
_entity_poly.type
_entity_poly.pdbx_seq_one_letter_code
_entity_poly.pdbx_strand_id
1 'polypeptide(L)'
;MQDGTLEMLGEPIVCQVEVDLKGWIKELAGGGEWELFDEQEDDLATTFTMRNGQRNAEVTLYQSGHAIVDIDGAALFNGNLTEHGSRWAQLTYFNALNGERITLN
;
A
#
# COMPACT_ATOMS: atom_id res chain seq x y z
N MET A 1 -38.95 25.85 -9.80
CA MET A 1 -37.81 25.24 -10.50
C MET A 1 -36.92 24.67 -9.40
N GLN A 2 -36.65 23.36 -9.46
CA GLN A 2 -36.03 22.47 -8.45
C GLN A 2 -34.84 23.14 -7.73
N ASP A 3 -34.76 23.14 -6.40
CA ASP A 3 -34.47 22.02 -5.48
C ASP A 3 -33.18 21.27 -5.84
N GLY A 4 -32.17 21.37 -4.98
CA GLY A 4 -30.87 20.70 -5.18
C GLY A 4 -29.69 21.38 -4.49
N THR A 5 -29.86 21.93 -3.28
CA THR A 5 -28.71 22.27 -2.41
C THR A 5 -28.24 21.03 -1.67
N LEU A 6 -27.72 20.09 -2.43
CA LEU A 6 -26.86 18.95 -2.08
C LEU A 6 -26.18 18.71 -3.42
N GLU A 7 -24.93 19.06 -3.69
CA GLU A 7 -23.74 18.30 -3.31
C GLU A 7 -22.52 19.23 -3.22
N MET A 8 -22.18 19.70 -2.01
CA MET A 8 -20.79 19.99 -1.65
C MET A 8 -20.21 18.77 -0.94
N LEU A 9 -20.26 17.62 -1.59
CA LEU A 9 -19.38 16.51 -1.24
C LEU A 9 -18.21 16.64 -2.20
N GLY A 10 -17.00 16.83 -1.66
CA GLY A 10 -15.79 16.90 -2.48
C GLY A 10 -15.77 15.74 -3.45
N GLU A 11 -15.43 16.03 -4.70
CA GLU A 11 -15.39 15.03 -5.77
C GLU A 11 -14.68 13.77 -5.26
N PRO A 12 -15.21 12.57 -5.54
CA PRO A 12 -14.63 11.34 -5.01
C PRO A 12 -13.15 11.25 -5.38
N ILE A 13 -12.30 10.90 -4.43
CA ILE A 13 -10.84 10.82 -4.61
C ILE A 13 -10.43 9.34 -4.56
N VAL A 14 -9.66 8.91 -5.55
CA VAL A 14 -8.95 7.62 -5.51
C VAL A 14 -7.54 7.86 -4.99
N CYS A 15 -7.12 7.09 -4.00
CA CYS A 15 -5.74 7.01 -3.58
C CYS A 15 -5.12 5.75 -4.19
N GLN A 16 -4.16 5.94 -5.09
CA GLN A 16 -3.32 4.86 -5.59
C GLN A 16 -2.05 4.79 -4.74
N VAL A 17 -1.72 3.59 -4.28
CA VAL A 17 -0.47 3.32 -3.58
C VAL A 17 0.39 2.43 -4.46
N GLU A 18 1.62 2.88 -4.72
CA GLU A 18 2.65 2.06 -5.35
C GLU A 18 3.67 1.67 -4.27
N VAL A 19 3.96 0.37 -4.14
CA VAL A 19 4.87 -0.15 -3.12
C VAL A 19 6.00 -0.94 -3.78
N ASP A 20 7.26 -0.58 -3.49
CA ASP A 20 8.43 -1.39 -3.87
C ASP A 20 8.62 -2.51 -2.83
N LEU A 21 7.86 -3.61 -3.00
CA LEU A 21 7.91 -4.75 -2.09
C LEU A 21 9.33 -5.34 -1.96
N LYS A 22 10.07 -5.44 -3.06
CA LYS A 22 11.43 -6.01 -3.06
C LYS A 22 12.39 -5.10 -2.30
N GLY A 23 12.40 -3.81 -2.61
CA GLY A 23 13.24 -2.84 -1.91
C GLY A 23 12.91 -2.77 -0.43
N TRP A 24 11.62 -2.80 -0.08
CA TRP A 24 11.15 -2.73 1.29
C TRP A 24 11.61 -3.93 2.13
N ILE A 25 11.37 -5.15 1.65
CA ILE A 25 11.78 -6.36 2.36
C ILE A 25 13.30 -6.46 2.41
N LYS A 26 14.01 -6.05 1.35
CA LYS A 26 15.47 -6.00 1.35
C LYS A 26 16.01 -5.07 2.44
N GLU A 27 15.39 -3.92 2.67
CA GLU A 27 15.77 -3.01 3.75
C GLU A 27 15.54 -3.64 5.13
N LEU A 28 14.36 -4.21 5.38
CA LEU A 28 14.00 -4.83 6.66
C LEU A 28 14.82 -6.10 6.96
N ALA A 29 15.10 -6.92 5.95
CA ALA A 29 15.84 -8.17 6.08
C ALA A 29 17.36 -7.98 6.16
N GLY A 30 17.87 -6.75 5.98
CA GLY A 30 19.30 -6.46 5.89
C GLY A 30 19.98 -6.91 4.59
N GLY A 31 19.21 -7.07 3.51
CA GLY A 31 19.68 -7.49 2.20
C GLY A 31 18.91 -8.67 1.60
N GLY A 32 19.50 -9.26 0.56
CA GLY A 32 18.95 -10.42 -0.14
C GLY A 32 18.30 -10.11 -1.48
N GLU A 33 18.05 -11.18 -2.23
CA GLU A 33 17.37 -11.15 -3.52
C GLU A 33 15.98 -11.78 -3.29
N TRP A 34 15.00 -10.90 -3.08
CA TRP A 34 13.63 -11.30 -2.77
C TRP A 34 12.79 -11.37 -4.03
N GLU A 35 12.03 -12.45 -4.16
CA GLU A 35 11.16 -12.71 -5.30
C GLU A 35 9.72 -12.89 -4.84
N LEU A 36 8.77 -12.37 -5.63
CA LEU A 36 7.35 -12.56 -5.36
C LEU A 36 7.00 -14.01 -5.70
N PHE A 37 6.43 -14.72 -4.73
CA PHE A 37 6.05 -16.10 -4.86
C PHE A 37 4.54 -16.27 -5.03
N ASP A 38 3.76 -15.49 -4.28
CA ASP A 38 2.29 -15.58 -4.30
C ASP A 38 1.66 -14.22 -3.95
N GLU A 39 0.44 -14.02 -4.42
CA GLU A 39 -0.40 -12.86 -4.16
C GLU A 39 -1.82 -13.34 -3.85
N GLN A 40 -2.37 -12.88 -2.74
CA GLN A 40 -3.72 -13.18 -2.30
C GLN A 40 -4.45 -11.88 -1.97
N GLU A 41 -5.62 -11.68 -2.58
CA GLU A 41 -6.48 -10.52 -2.32
C GLU A 41 -7.77 -10.98 -1.64
N ASP A 42 -8.14 -10.24 -0.59
CA ASP A 42 -9.41 -10.33 0.12
C ASP A 42 -10.06 -8.94 0.20
N ASP A 43 -11.30 -8.88 0.70
CA ASP A 43 -12.09 -7.64 0.74
C ASP A 43 -11.42 -6.46 1.49
N LEU A 44 -10.50 -6.75 2.41
CA LEU A 44 -9.88 -5.75 3.29
C LEU A 44 -8.39 -5.53 3.03
N ALA A 45 -7.73 -6.46 2.35
CA ALA A 45 -6.28 -6.46 2.23
C ALA A 45 -5.79 -7.32 1.05
N THR A 46 -4.58 -7.00 0.60
CA THR A 46 -3.79 -7.83 -0.31
C THR A 46 -2.55 -8.31 0.42
N THR A 47 -2.29 -9.61 0.41
CA THR A 47 -1.11 -10.24 1.00
C THR A 47 -0.19 -10.78 -0.08
N PHE A 48 1.09 -10.43 0.02
CA PHE A 48 2.15 -10.84 -0.89
C PHE A 48 3.12 -11.75 -0.14
N THR A 49 3.35 -12.95 -0.66
CA THR A 49 4.39 -13.85 -0.15
C THR A 49 5.66 -13.66 -0.96
N MET A 50 6.77 -13.34 -0.29
CA MET A 50 8.09 -13.20 -0.90
C MET A 50 9.07 -14.23 -0.36
N ARG A 51 10.03 -14.66 -1.20
CA ARG A 51 11.05 -15.65 -0.85
C ARG A 51 12.46 -15.19 -1.19
N ASN A 52 13.40 -15.62 -0.37
CA ASN A 52 14.84 -15.54 -0.63
C ASN A 52 15.51 -16.82 -0.13
N GLY A 53 15.73 -17.78 -1.03
CA GLY A 53 16.20 -19.12 -0.68
C GLY A 53 15.20 -19.84 0.23
N GLN A 54 15.60 -20.12 1.47
CA GLN A 54 14.73 -20.75 2.49
C GLN A 54 13.97 -19.75 3.35
N ARG A 55 14.25 -18.44 3.21
CA ARG A 55 13.58 -17.38 3.97
C ARG A 55 12.26 -17.03 3.32
N ASN A 56 11.27 -16.69 4.14
CA ASN A 56 9.97 -16.23 3.69
C ASN A 56 9.65 -14.88 4.32
N ALA A 57 8.92 -14.06 3.59
CA ALA A 57 8.36 -12.83 4.07
C ALA A 57 6.91 -12.70 3.59
N GLU A 58 6.06 -12.11 4.42
CA GLU A 58 4.67 -11.81 4.09
C GLU A 58 4.46 -10.31 4.25
N VAL A 59 3.90 -9.68 3.22
CA VAL A 59 3.51 -8.27 3.24
C VAL A 59 2.00 -8.21 3.10
N THR A 60 1.30 -7.72 4.13
CA THR A 60 -0.15 -7.50 4.07
C THR A 60 -0.42 -6.00 3.99
N LEU A 61 -1.05 -5.57 2.90
CA LEU A 61 -1.46 -4.19 2.66
C LEU A 61 -2.97 -4.08 2.84
N TYR A 62 -3.41 -3.30 3.84
CA TYR A 62 -4.83 -3.06 4.09
C TYR A 62 -5.32 -1.85 3.29
N GLN A 63 -6.59 -1.90 2.87
CA GLN A 63 -7.25 -0.76 2.22
C GLN A 63 -7.29 0.51 3.09
N SER A 64 -7.13 0.37 4.41
CA SER A 64 -7.01 1.49 5.34
C SER A 64 -5.69 2.27 5.21
N GLY A 65 -4.73 1.77 4.43
CA GLY A 65 -3.37 2.29 4.37
C GLY A 65 -2.46 1.75 5.49
N HIS A 66 -2.95 0.83 6.31
CA HIS A 66 -2.13 0.07 7.25
C HIS A 66 -1.39 -1.05 6.54
N ALA A 67 -0.19 -1.41 7.02
CA ALA A 67 0.55 -2.54 6.50
C ALA A 67 1.29 -3.30 7.59
N ILE A 68 1.49 -4.59 7.35
CA ILE A 68 2.27 -5.49 8.20
C ILE A 68 3.30 -6.17 7.30
N VAL A 69 4.55 -6.22 7.77
CA VAL A 69 5.60 -7.04 7.16
C VAL A 69 6.14 -8.02 8.18
N ASP A 70 5.97 -9.29 7.88
CA ASP A 70 6.56 -10.40 8.61
C ASP A 70 7.73 -10.97 7.82
N ILE A 71 8.85 -11.26 8.48
CA ILE A 71 9.97 -12.00 7.90
C ILE A 71 10.33 -13.14 8.83
N ASP A 72 10.27 -14.37 8.30
CA ASP A 72 10.58 -15.60 9.02
C ASP A 72 9.81 -15.77 10.34
N GLY A 73 8.56 -15.29 10.40
CA GLY A 73 7.67 -15.37 11.58
C GLY A 73 7.82 -14.22 12.57
N ALA A 74 8.57 -13.17 12.22
CA ALA A 74 8.72 -11.96 13.03
C ALA A 74 8.18 -10.72 12.29
N ALA A 75 7.21 -10.04 12.91
CA ALA A 75 6.68 -8.77 12.43
C ALA A 75 7.74 -7.65 12.57
N LEU A 76 8.37 -7.28 11.45
CA LEU A 76 9.39 -6.23 11.40
C LEU A 76 8.81 -4.86 11.06
N PHE A 77 7.60 -4.82 10.50
CA PHE A 77 6.83 -3.60 10.31
C PHE A 77 5.35 -3.83 10.66
N ASN A 78 4.74 -2.85 11.32
CA ASN A 78 3.32 -2.83 11.66
C ASN A 78 2.91 -1.37 11.88
N GLY A 79 2.32 -0.74 10.87
CA GLY A 79 1.99 0.69 10.91
C GLY A 79 1.38 1.20 9.61
N ASN A 80 1.14 2.50 9.53
CA ASN A 80 0.56 3.11 8.33
C ASN A 80 1.63 3.44 7.28
N LEU A 81 1.29 3.20 6.01
CA LEU A 81 2.13 3.52 4.84
C LEU A 81 2.44 5.02 4.73
N THR A 82 1.56 5.85 5.27
CA THR A 82 1.61 7.32 5.24
C THR A 82 2.38 7.94 6.39
N GLU A 83 2.67 7.17 7.44
CA GLU A 83 3.47 7.66 8.56
C GLU A 83 4.96 7.60 8.16
N HIS A 84 5.60 8.77 8.17
CA HIS A 84 7.03 8.96 7.90
C HIS A 84 7.53 8.57 6.50
N GLY A 85 7.30 9.44 5.50
CA GLY A 85 8.16 9.58 4.31
C GLY A 85 8.77 8.28 3.77
N SER A 86 7.94 7.25 3.63
CA SER A 86 8.34 5.89 3.36
C SER A 86 8.99 5.85 1.99
N ARG A 87 10.29 5.53 1.92
CA ARG A 87 11.02 5.48 0.64
C ARG A 87 10.55 4.37 -0.29
N TRP A 88 9.74 3.48 0.23
CA TRP A 88 9.26 2.26 -0.38
C TRP A 88 7.78 2.32 -0.76
N ALA A 89 7.07 3.41 -0.43
CA ALA A 89 5.68 3.62 -0.84
C ALA A 89 5.48 5.03 -1.39
N GLN A 90 4.77 5.13 -2.51
CA GLN A 90 4.36 6.40 -3.11
C GLN A 90 2.84 6.46 -3.16
N LEU A 91 2.29 7.56 -2.65
CA LEU A 91 0.86 7.86 -2.75
C LEU A 91 0.61 8.85 -3.88
N THR A 92 -0.31 8.49 -4.76
CA THR A 92 -0.80 9.36 -5.82
C THR A 92 -2.32 9.46 -5.73
N TYR A 93 -2.84 10.67 -5.70
CA TYR A 93 -4.27 10.93 -5.61
C TYR A 93 -4.84 11.30 -6.97
N PHE A 94 -6.05 10.85 -7.25
CA PHE A 94 -6.76 11.14 -8.49
C PHE A 94 -8.21 11.51 -8.19
N ASN A 95 -8.77 12.42 -8.98
CA ASN A 95 -10.21 12.63 -9.02
C ASN A 95 -10.85 11.38 -9.66
N ALA A 96 -11.75 10.73 -8.96
CA ALA A 96 -12.35 9.46 -9.37
C ALA A 96 -13.29 9.60 -10.57
N LEU A 97 -13.80 10.82 -10.84
CA LEU A 97 -14.72 11.08 -11.95
C LEU A 97 -14.00 11.26 -13.27
N ASN A 98 -12.84 11.94 -13.26
CA ASN A 98 -12.15 12.32 -14.50
C ASN A 98 -10.71 11.77 -14.61
N GLY A 99 -10.19 11.13 -13.56
CA GLY A 99 -8.85 10.55 -13.53
C GLY A 99 -7.72 11.58 -13.44
N GLU A 100 -8.02 12.87 -13.23
CA GLU A 100 -6.99 13.90 -13.09
C GLU A 100 -6.21 13.72 -11.79
N ARG A 101 -4.88 13.81 -11.89
CA ARG A 101 -3.99 13.72 -10.73
C ARG A 101 -4.20 14.93 -9.82
N ILE A 102 -4.43 14.66 -8.54
CA ILE A 102 -4.54 15.65 -7.47
C ILE A 102 -3.17 15.73 -6.78
N THR A 103 -2.68 16.95 -6.58
CA THR A 103 -1.52 17.21 -5.71
C THR A 103 -2.04 17.79 -4.40
N LEU A 104 -1.93 17.02 -3.32
CA LEU A 104 -2.14 17.54 -1.97
C LEU A 104 -0.88 18.33 -1.58
N ASN A 105 -1.03 19.64 -1.38
CA ASN A 105 0.01 20.52 -0.82
C ASN A 105 -0.22 20.74 0.68
#